data_AF-A0A6N8GYP8-F1
#
_entry.id   AF-A0A6N8GYP8-F1
#
_cell.length_a   1.000
_cell.length_b   1.000
_cell.length_c   1.000
_cell.angle_alpha   90.00
_cell.angle_beta   90.00
_cell.angle_gamma   90.00
#
_symmetry.space_group_name_H-M   'P 1'
#
loop_
_entity.id
_entity.type
_entity.pdbx_description
1 polymer ?
#
loop_
_entity_poly.entity_id
_entity_poly.type
_entity_poly.pdbx_seq_one_letter_code
_entity_poly.pdbx_strand_id
1 'polypeptide(L)'
;MIEGEWNEQRIKAALNQRFSVKETAPEREVLDKAFWELSQEIIDRGLPQVLQQAYDGKLTTDDYVALLGRLDDFRKIGVPIQCDVDDARLLQGFHNRKAKIIKGDICEERGHRRLMRDEGETKLTPQEQSLNEEIEKLQDQWPYLMNEIFFIDYLKNPTYERGLAAKSKILVCFNDELLAAFLSAYKKANISEQQEMLTILKEISFRGGAVERDETDTEVTRKNLEKLENALNSEVEHTSDAVKKFYANRHLETVKQIRQKFLNTREM
;
A
#
# COMPACT_ATOMS: atom_id res chain seq x y z
N MET A 1 16.17 -35.44 -42.94
CA MET A 1 16.02 -34.11 -43.55
C MET A 1 14.70 -33.56 -43.06
N ILE A 2 14.69 -32.40 -42.39
CA ILE A 2 13.43 -31.70 -42.14
C ILE A 2 13.21 -30.86 -43.41
N GLU A 3 12.34 -31.34 -44.29
CA GLU A 3 11.82 -30.53 -45.40
C GLU A 3 10.90 -29.48 -44.80
N GLY A 4 11.42 -28.28 -44.61
CA GLY A 4 10.62 -27.11 -44.29
C GLY A 4 10.19 -26.44 -45.58
N GLU A 5 8.93 -26.59 -45.98
CA GLU A 5 8.39 -25.79 -47.08
C GLU A 5 8.34 -24.32 -46.67
N TRP A 6 8.94 -23.47 -47.49
CA TRP A 6 8.88 -22.02 -47.34
C TRP A 6 7.43 -21.56 -47.50
N ASN A 7 6.83 -21.14 -46.39
CA ASN A 7 5.47 -20.59 -46.38
C ASN A 7 5.50 -19.12 -45.97
N GLU A 8 5.52 -18.25 -46.97
CA GLU A 8 5.58 -16.80 -46.81
C GLU A 8 4.42 -16.27 -45.95
N GLN A 9 3.21 -16.81 -46.08
CA GLN A 9 2.06 -16.40 -45.28
C GLN A 9 2.24 -16.73 -43.80
N ARG A 10 2.79 -17.91 -43.50
CA ARG A 10 3.08 -18.35 -42.13
C ARG A 10 4.17 -17.49 -41.48
N ILE A 11 5.18 -17.10 -42.26
CA ILE A 11 6.24 -16.18 -41.80
C ILE A 11 5.69 -14.78 -41.58
N LYS A 12 4.88 -14.24 -42.51
CA LYS A 12 4.20 -12.94 -42.34
C LYS A 12 3.27 -12.93 -41.12
N ALA A 13 2.53 -14.01 -40.89
CA ALA A 13 1.66 -14.14 -39.72
C ALA A 13 2.46 -14.18 -38.40
N ALA A 14 3.58 -14.90 -38.36
CA ALA A 14 4.46 -14.93 -37.19
C ALA A 14 5.16 -13.59 -36.94
N LEU A 15 5.58 -12.90 -38.01
CA LEU A 15 6.15 -11.55 -37.90
C LEU A 15 5.12 -10.53 -37.43
N ASN A 16 3.91 -10.55 -37.98
CA ASN A 16 2.81 -9.70 -37.50
C ASN A 16 2.45 -10.05 -36.05
N GLN A 17 2.34 -11.33 -35.68
CA GLN A 17 2.10 -11.69 -34.28
C GLN A 17 3.17 -11.14 -33.32
N ARG A 18 4.44 -11.07 -33.76
CA ARG A 18 5.58 -10.66 -32.94
C ARG A 18 5.88 -9.17 -32.98
N PHE A 19 5.57 -8.49 -34.08
CA PHE A 19 5.96 -7.11 -34.36
C PHE A 19 4.78 -6.22 -34.75
N SER A 20 3.54 -6.73 -34.81
CA SER A 20 2.37 -5.87 -34.96
C SER A 20 2.32 -4.90 -33.79
N VAL A 21 2.25 -3.63 -34.12
CA VAL A 21 1.83 -2.57 -33.20
C VAL A 21 0.44 -2.99 -32.72
N LYS A 22 0.34 -3.48 -31.49
CA LYS A 22 -0.96 -3.63 -30.86
C LYS A 22 -1.51 -2.21 -30.76
N GLU A 23 -2.70 -1.97 -31.34
CA GLU A 23 -3.43 -0.73 -31.08
C GLU A 23 -3.49 -0.56 -29.58
N THR A 24 -2.72 0.42 -29.11
CA THR A 24 -2.61 0.74 -27.70
C THR A 24 -3.71 1.77 -27.46
N ALA A 25 -4.53 1.56 -26.44
CA ALA A 25 -5.62 2.47 -26.15
C ALA A 25 -5.07 3.91 -25.99
N PRO A 26 -5.72 4.95 -26.56
CA PRO A 26 -5.18 6.32 -26.59
C PRO A 26 -4.73 6.84 -25.22
N GLU A 27 -5.42 6.46 -24.15
CA GLU A 27 -5.05 6.79 -22.77
C GLU A 27 -3.70 6.18 -22.33
N ARG A 28 -3.40 4.95 -22.75
CA ARG A 28 -2.12 4.29 -22.46
C ARG A 28 -1.01 4.87 -23.31
N GLU A 29 -1.31 5.27 -24.54
CA GLU A 29 -0.31 5.97 -25.38
C GLU A 29 0.16 7.28 -24.74
N VAL A 30 -0.74 8.06 -24.14
CA VAL A 30 -0.39 9.27 -23.41
C VAL A 30 0.47 8.98 -22.18
N LEU A 31 0.18 7.91 -21.43
CA LEU A 31 0.93 7.58 -20.22
C LEU A 31 2.30 6.94 -20.51
N ASP A 32 2.38 6.03 -21.48
CA ASP A 32 3.50 5.09 -21.61
C ASP A 32 4.50 5.44 -22.72
N LYS A 33 4.11 6.15 -23.79
CA LYS A 33 5.02 6.49 -24.92
C LYS A 33 6.09 7.50 -24.51
N ALA A 34 7.23 7.52 -25.19
CA ALA A 34 8.16 8.63 -24.96
C ALA A 34 7.54 9.97 -25.43
N PHE A 35 7.95 11.09 -24.84
CA PHE A 35 7.36 12.40 -25.18
C PHE A 35 7.46 12.69 -26.70
N TRP A 36 8.60 12.38 -27.33
CA TRP A 36 8.84 12.58 -28.77
C TRP A 36 8.01 11.66 -29.69
N GLU A 37 7.30 10.67 -29.14
CA GLU A 37 6.40 9.78 -29.88
C GLU A 37 4.94 10.24 -29.81
N LEU A 38 4.65 11.29 -29.01
CA LEU A 38 3.31 11.86 -28.90
C LEU A 38 3.02 12.80 -30.07
N SER A 39 1.81 12.71 -30.60
CA SER A 39 1.24 13.68 -31.54
C SER A 39 0.07 14.40 -30.89
N GLN A 40 -0.30 15.57 -31.41
CA GLN A 40 -1.46 16.31 -30.92
C GLN A 40 -2.74 15.45 -30.97
N GLU A 41 -2.90 14.63 -32.02
CA GLU A 41 -4.05 13.71 -32.14
C GLU A 41 -4.10 12.70 -31.00
N ILE A 42 -2.95 12.12 -30.61
CA ILE A 42 -2.87 11.18 -29.48
C ILE A 42 -3.26 11.89 -28.17
N ILE A 43 -2.77 13.11 -27.97
CA ILE A 43 -3.05 13.90 -26.76
C ILE A 43 -4.54 14.24 -26.70
N ASP A 44 -5.12 14.79 -27.77
CA ASP A 44 -6.51 15.22 -27.83
C ASP A 44 -7.49 14.05 -27.59
N ARG A 45 -7.13 12.84 -28.07
CA ARG A 45 -7.96 11.63 -27.89
C ARG A 45 -7.72 10.95 -26.55
N GLY A 46 -6.49 10.94 -26.05
CA GLY A 46 -6.08 10.15 -24.89
C GLY A 46 -6.19 10.90 -23.56
N LEU A 47 -5.75 12.16 -23.50
CA LEU A 47 -5.67 12.91 -22.24
C LEU A 47 -7.02 13.07 -21.53
N PRO A 48 -8.14 13.38 -22.21
CA PRO A 48 -9.45 13.45 -21.55
C PRO A 48 -9.86 12.12 -20.90
N GLN A 49 -9.49 10.99 -21.51
CA GLN A 49 -9.78 9.66 -20.98
C GLN A 49 -8.91 9.34 -19.75
N VAL A 50 -7.62 9.69 -19.79
CA VAL A 50 -6.72 9.57 -18.63
C VAL A 50 -7.23 10.40 -17.46
N LEU A 51 -7.62 11.66 -17.70
CA LEU A 51 -8.18 12.53 -16.66
C LEU A 51 -9.46 11.96 -16.08
N GLN A 52 -10.38 11.44 -16.89
CA GLN A 52 -11.59 10.81 -16.38
C GLN A 52 -11.29 9.56 -15.54
N GLN A 53 -10.32 8.74 -15.93
CA GLN A 53 -9.86 7.61 -15.12
C GLN A 53 -9.23 8.06 -13.80
N ALA A 54 -8.49 9.18 -13.81
CA ALA A 54 -7.94 9.78 -12.61
C ALA A 54 -9.06 10.27 -11.68
N TYR A 55 -10.08 10.95 -12.21
CA TYR A 55 -11.23 11.42 -11.43
C TYR A 55 -12.04 10.28 -10.82
N ASP A 56 -12.18 9.17 -11.55
CA ASP A 56 -12.88 7.97 -11.08
C ASP A 56 -12.07 7.17 -10.05
N GLY A 57 -10.80 7.54 -9.79
CA GLY A 57 -9.89 6.78 -8.94
C GLY A 57 -9.57 5.40 -9.51
N LYS A 58 -9.39 5.31 -10.84
CA LYS A 58 -9.05 4.07 -11.56
C LYS A 58 -7.59 3.96 -11.93
N LEU A 59 -6.86 5.09 -11.99
CA LEU A 59 -5.42 5.06 -12.24
C LEU A 59 -4.67 4.36 -11.09
N THR A 60 -3.57 3.69 -11.45
CA THR A 60 -2.56 3.23 -10.49
C THR A 60 -1.78 4.41 -9.95
N THR A 61 -1.09 4.22 -8.83
CA THR A 61 -0.20 5.23 -8.23
C THR A 61 0.85 5.69 -9.26
N ASP A 62 1.42 4.77 -10.01
CA ASP A 62 2.40 5.06 -11.06
C ASP A 62 1.81 5.79 -12.27
N ASP A 63 0.55 5.51 -12.61
CA ASP A 63 -0.14 6.22 -13.69
C ASP A 63 -0.51 7.65 -13.28
N TYR A 64 -0.80 7.91 -11.99
CA TYR A 64 -0.94 9.29 -11.49
C TYR A 64 0.38 10.05 -11.62
N VAL A 65 1.51 9.45 -11.24
CA VAL A 65 2.84 10.06 -11.40
C VAL A 65 3.12 10.36 -12.87
N ALA A 66 2.83 9.41 -13.77
CA ALA A 66 3.01 9.62 -15.21
C ALA A 66 2.12 10.75 -15.75
N LEU A 67 0.84 10.81 -15.35
CA LEU A 67 -0.07 11.90 -15.72
C LEU A 67 0.47 13.26 -15.28
N LEU A 68 0.90 13.40 -14.03
CA LEU A 68 1.46 14.65 -13.52
C LEU A 68 2.71 15.06 -14.33
N GLY A 69 3.60 14.11 -14.64
CA GLY A 69 4.75 14.37 -15.49
C GLY A 69 4.36 14.87 -16.90
N ARG A 70 3.30 14.32 -17.49
CA ARG A 70 2.77 14.81 -18.77
C ARG A 70 2.24 16.23 -18.69
N LEU A 71 1.45 16.54 -17.67
CA LEU A 71 0.90 17.88 -17.49
C LEU A 71 2.01 18.91 -17.30
N ASP A 72 3.06 18.55 -16.56
CA ASP A 72 4.27 19.35 -16.42
C ASP A 72 4.97 19.59 -17.78
N ASP A 73 5.25 18.52 -18.53
CA ASP A 73 5.90 18.59 -19.85
C ASP A 73 5.11 19.43 -20.85
N PHE A 74 3.79 19.21 -20.94
CA PHE A 74 2.91 19.94 -21.85
C PHE A 74 2.92 21.44 -21.55
N ARG A 75 2.87 21.83 -20.28
CA ARG A 75 2.93 23.24 -19.87
C ARG A 75 4.30 23.86 -20.08
N LYS A 76 5.40 23.11 -19.88
CA LYS A 76 6.77 23.56 -20.16
C LYS A 76 6.99 23.88 -21.64
N ILE A 77 6.46 23.03 -22.52
CA ILE A 77 6.67 23.12 -23.97
C ILE A 77 5.61 24.00 -24.66
N GLY A 78 4.49 24.28 -23.98
CA GLY A 78 3.38 25.05 -24.53
C GLY A 78 2.51 24.23 -25.48
N VAL A 79 2.40 22.91 -25.24
CA VAL A 79 1.49 22.04 -25.99
C VAL A 79 0.05 22.42 -25.63
N PRO A 80 -0.82 22.71 -26.62
CA PRO A 80 -2.20 23.05 -26.34
C PRO A 80 -2.96 21.83 -25.82
N ILE A 81 -3.57 21.96 -24.64
CA ILE A 81 -4.46 20.95 -24.06
C ILE A 81 -5.90 21.44 -24.23
N GLN A 82 -6.76 20.64 -24.85
CA GLN A 82 -8.15 20.99 -25.18
C GLN A 82 -9.14 20.77 -24.03
N CYS A 83 -8.68 20.33 -22.86
CA CYS A 83 -9.50 20.05 -21.69
C CYS A 83 -8.96 20.74 -20.44
N ASP A 84 -9.86 21.32 -19.64
CA ASP A 84 -9.50 21.88 -18.35
C ASP A 84 -9.18 20.75 -17.35
N VAL A 85 -8.06 20.88 -16.65
CA VAL A 85 -7.68 19.96 -15.58
C VAL A 85 -8.34 20.44 -14.28
N ASP A 86 -9.26 19.63 -13.76
CA ASP A 86 -9.87 19.83 -12.45
C ASP A 86 -9.02 19.19 -11.34
N ASP A 87 -8.17 20.00 -10.72
CA ASP A 87 -7.26 19.58 -9.65
C ASP A 87 -7.99 18.98 -8.44
N ALA A 88 -9.16 19.52 -8.10
CA ALA A 88 -9.94 19.02 -6.96
C ALA A 88 -10.44 17.59 -7.22
N ARG A 89 -10.89 17.31 -8.45
CA ARG A 89 -11.28 15.97 -8.86
C ARG A 89 -10.08 15.02 -8.97
N LEU A 90 -8.90 15.49 -9.38
CA LEU A 90 -7.68 14.66 -9.37
C LEU A 90 -7.37 14.18 -7.95
N LEU A 91 -7.34 15.12 -7.00
CA LEU A 91 -7.06 14.83 -5.60
C LEU A 91 -8.09 13.87 -5.00
N GLN A 92 -9.38 14.15 -5.23
CA GLN A 92 -10.47 13.28 -4.76
C GLN A 92 -10.39 11.87 -5.35
N GLY A 93 -10.07 11.75 -6.64
CA GLY A 93 -9.88 10.48 -7.31
C GLY A 93 -8.76 9.65 -6.68
N PHE A 94 -7.61 10.29 -6.38
CA PHE A 94 -6.50 9.64 -5.70
C PHE A 94 -6.85 9.22 -4.27
N HIS A 95 -7.53 10.07 -3.50
CA HIS A 95 -8.01 9.72 -2.16
C HIS A 95 -8.95 8.53 -2.18
N ASN A 96 -9.86 8.47 -3.16
CA ASN A 96 -10.76 7.32 -3.35
C ASN A 96 -9.97 6.04 -3.68
N ARG A 97 -8.94 6.12 -4.53
CA ARG A 97 -8.08 4.99 -4.87
C ARG A 97 -7.33 4.49 -3.63
N LYS A 98 -6.71 5.40 -2.89
CA LYS A 98 -5.98 5.13 -1.63
C LYS A 98 -6.88 4.44 -0.60
N ALA A 99 -8.10 4.94 -0.40
CA ALA A 99 -9.06 4.33 0.53
C ALA A 99 -9.40 2.87 0.14
N LYS A 100 -9.57 2.58 -1.16
CA LYS A 100 -9.82 1.22 -1.65
C LYS A 100 -8.62 0.28 -1.44
N ILE A 101 -7.39 0.78 -1.59
CA ILE A 101 -6.17 0.02 -1.29
C ILE A 101 -6.11 -0.33 0.20
N ILE A 102 -6.30 0.66 1.08
CA ILE A 102 -6.27 0.47 2.54
C ILE A 102 -7.33 -0.55 2.99
N LYS A 103 -8.53 -0.47 2.42
CA LYS A 103 -9.62 -1.40 2.70
C LYS A 103 -9.39 -2.81 2.16
N GLY A 104 -8.39 -2.99 1.28
CA GLY A 104 -8.12 -4.26 0.59
C GLY A 104 -9.10 -4.57 -0.54
N ASP A 105 -9.90 -3.59 -0.99
CA ASP A 105 -10.81 -3.76 -2.13
C ASP A 105 -10.04 -3.85 -3.45
N ILE A 106 -8.81 -3.33 -3.49
CA ILE A 106 -7.90 -3.42 -4.65
C ILE A 106 -6.49 -3.78 -4.18
N CYS A 107 -5.86 -4.72 -4.87
CA CYS A 107 -4.45 -5.06 -4.73
C CYS A 107 -3.64 -4.32 -5.81
N GLU A 108 -2.55 -3.68 -5.40
CA GLU A 108 -1.60 -2.99 -6.29
C GLU A 108 -0.18 -3.30 -5.82
N GLU A 109 0.81 -3.16 -6.69
CA GLU A 109 2.21 -3.22 -6.31
C GLU A 109 2.70 -1.84 -5.82
N ARG A 110 3.86 -1.81 -5.16
CA ARG A 110 4.47 -0.54 -4.78
C ARG A 110 4.76 0.25 -6.05
N GLY A 111 4.27 1.50 -6.12
CA GLY A 111 4.65 2.39 -7.22
C GLY A 111 6.17 2.60 -7.28
N HIS A 112 6.72 2.57 -8.48
CA HIS A 112 8.15 2.72 -8.74
C HIS A 112 8.49 4.04 -9.44
N ARG A 113 7.50 4.75 -9.99
CA ARG A 113 7.71 6.05 -10.62
C ARG A 113 7.74 7.15 -9.58
N ARG A 114 8.68 8.08 -9.74
CA ARG A 114 8.78 9.34 -9.00
C ARG A 114 8.88 10.47 -10.02
N LEU A 115 8.28 11.62 -9.73
CA LEU A 115 8.61 12.84 -10.46
C LEU A 115 9.96 13.35 -9.94
N MET A 116 10.92 13.54 -10.86
CA MET A 116 12.17 14.20 -10.51
C MET A 116 11.88 15.68 -10.25
N ARG A 117 12.06 16.12 -9.00
CA ARG A 117 11.86 17.52 -8.60
C ARG A 117 13.12 18.33 -8.89
N ASP A 118 13.11 19.09 -9.98
CA ASP A 118 13.79 20.37 -9.96
C ASP A 118 12.75 21.41 -9.53
N GLU A 119 12.70 21.71 -8.22
CA GLU A 119 11.67 22.55 -7.58
C GLU A 119 11.59 23.97 -8.18
N GLY A 120 12.64 24.41 -8.90
CA GLY A 120 12.65 25.67 -9.65
C GLY A 120 12.13 25.59 -11.10
N GLU A 121 11.88 24.39 -11.64
CA GLU A 121 11.58 24.18 -13.06
C GLU A 121 10.20 23.59 -13.34
N THR A 122 9.52 23.01 -12.36
CA THR A 122 8.16 22.46 -12.58
C THR A 122 7.13 23.55 -12.92
N LYS A 123 6.21 23.21 -13.82
CA LYS A 123 5.00 23.95 -14.21
C LYS A 123 3.72 23.30 -13.67
N LEU A 124 3.82 22.41 -12.68
CA LEU A 124 2.67 21.89 -11.95
C LEU A 124 1.96 23.00 -11.16
N THR A 125 0.64 22.88 -11.01
CA THR A 125 -0.14 23.73 -10.10
C THR A 125 0.21 23.39 -8.63
N PRO A 126 -0.03 24.29 -7.67
CA PRO A 126 0.17 23.97 -6.25
C PRO A 126 -0.60 22.71 -5.79
N GLN A 127 -1.80 22.48 -6.34
CA GLN A 127 -2.61 21.30 -6.03
C GLN A 127 -2.02 20.02 -6.61
N GLU A 128 -1.51 20.07 -7.84
CA GLU A 128 -0.82 18.93 -8.45
C GLU A 128 0.50 18.59 -7.73
N GLN A 129 1.22 19.61 -7.25
CA GLN A 129 2.40 19.42 -6.40
C GLN A 129 2.02 18.73 -5.08
N SER A 130 0.95 19.19 -4.44
CA SER A 130 0.41 18.56 -3.23
C SER A 130 -0.02 17.11 -3.49
N LEU A 131 -0.65 16.82 -4.63
CA LEU A 131 -0.98 15.46 -5.04
C LEU A 131 0.28 14.60 -5.23
N ASN A 132 1.33 15.13 -5.86
CA ASN A 132 2.60 14.42 -6.01
C ASN A 132 3.23 14.09 -4.64
N GLU A 133 3.22 15.04 -3.70
CA GLU A 133 3.68 14.82 -2.32
C GLU A 133 2.90 13.71 -1.61
N GLU A 134 1.58 13.69 -1.77
CA GLU A 134 0.74 12.63 -1.19
C GLU A 134 1.01 11.25 -1.79
N ILE A 135 1.23 11.19 -3.11
CA ILE A 135 1.63 9.95 -3.81
C ILE A 135 2.98 9.48 -3.29
N GLU A 136 3.94 10.39 -3.17
CA GLU A 136 5.28 10.06 -2.71
C GLU A 136 5.26 9.48 -1.30
N LYS A 137 4.52 10.14 -0.40
CA LYS A 137 4.30 9.70 0.97
C LYS A 137 3.63 8.33 1.04
N LEU A 138 2.63 8.06 0.19
CA LEU A 138 1.99 6.75 0.12
C LEU A 138 2.98 5.65 -0.32
N GLN A 139 3.81 5.93 -1.34
CA GLN A 139 4.82 5.00 -1.84
C GLN A 139 5.93 4.72 -0.82
N ASP A 140 6.25 5.67 0.06
CA ASP A 140 7.18 5.49 1.19
C ASP A 140 6.56 4.67 2.33
N GLN A 141 5.28 4.91 2.60
CA GLN A 141 4.50 4.18 3.59
C GLN A 141 4.10 2.77 3.13
N TRP A 142 4.26 2.46 1.84
CA TRP A 142 3.78 1.22 1.22
C TRP A 142 4.15 -0.07 1.96
N PRO A 143 5.43 -0.31 2.33
CA PRO A 143 5.80 -1.57 2.99
C PRO A 143 5.09 -1.77 4.33
N TYR A 144 4.82 -0.68 5.03
CA TYR A 144 4.16 -0.69 6.33
C TYR A 144 2.66 -0.90 6.21
N LEU A 145 2.03 -0.21 5.26
CA LEU A 145 0.61 -0.39 4.97
C LEU A 145 0.34 -1.84 4.56
N MET A 146 1.18 -2.41 3.69
CA MET A 146 1.04 -3.82 3.29
C MET A 146 1.26 -4.79 4.46
N ASN A 147 2.16 -4.48 5.38
CA ASN A 147 2.34 -5.29 6.59
C ASN A 147 1.13 -5.24 7.52
N GLU A 148 0.50 -4.07 7.67
CA GLU A 148 -0.71 -3.90 8.46
C GLU A 148 -1.90 -4.67 7.87
N ILE A 149 -2.16 -4.48 6.57
CA ILE A 149 -3.19 -5.23 5.84
C ILE A 149 -2.96 -6.74 5.95
N PHE A 150 -1.71 -7.17 5.76
CA PHE A 150 -1.32 -8.57 5.90
C PHE A 150 -1.60 -9.09 7.31
N PHE A 151 -1.25 -8.32 8.35
CA PHE A 151 -1.45 -8.74 9.73
C PHE A 151 -2.94 -8.82 10.09
N ILE A 152 -3.76 -7.87 9.62
CA ILE A 152 -5.22 -7.95 9.77
C ILE A 152 -5.79 -9.19 9.07
N ASP A 153 -5.35 -9.50 7.85
CA ASP A 153 -5.79 -10.71 7.13
C ASP A 153 -5.34 -12.00 7.85
N TYR A 154 -4.13 -12.02 8.40
CA TYR A 154 -3.64 -13.12 9.24
C TYR A 154 -4.54 -13.31 10.48
N LEU A 155 -4.92 -12.25 11.18
CA LEU A 155 -5.80 -12.34 12.36
C LEU A 155 -7.19 -12.88 12.00
N LYS A 156 -7.68 -12.61 10.79
CA LYS A 156 -8.95 -13.15 10.28
C LYS A 156 -8.84 -14.62 9.88
N ASN A 157 -7.70 -15.01 9.31
CA ASN A 157 -7.46 -16.33 8.71
C ASN A 157 -6.08 -16.89 9.14
N PRO A 158 -5.92 -17.32 10.41
CA PRO A 158 -4.62 -17.73 10.92
C PRO A 158 -4.20 -19.08 10.34
N THR A 159 -3.04 -19.12 9.69
CA THR A 159 -2.33 -20.36 9.32
C THR A 159 -0.89 -20.30 9.82
N TYR A 160 -0.25 -21.46 9.98
CA TYR A 160 1.13 -21.54 10.43
C TYR A 160 2.08 -20.75 9.53
N GLU A 161 1.98 -20.93 8.21
CA GLU A 161 2.81 -20.24 7.22
C GLU A 161 2.65 -18.72 7.27
N ARG A 162 1.40 -18.24 7.41
CA ARG A 162 1.11 -16.82 7.55
C ARG A 162 1.64 -16.25 8.87
N GLY A 163 1.56 -17.03 9.95
CA GLY A 163 2.14 -16.68 11.24
C GLY A 163 3.65 -16.50 11.17
N LEU A 164 4.36 -17.42 10.49
CA LEU A 164 5.80 -17.26 10.25
C LEU A 164 6.13 -15.99 9.46
N ALA A 165 5.36 -15.71 8.40
CA ALA A 165 5.54 -14.49 7.61
C ALA A 165 5.23 -13.20 8.40
N ALA A 166 4.36 -13.26 9.42
CA ALA A 166 4.01 -12.13 10.28
C ALA A 166 5.13 -11.75 11.27
N LYS A 167 5.93 -12.71 11.74
CA LYS A 167 6.96 -12.51 12.79
C LYS A 167 8.01 -11.45 12.43
N SER A 168 8.38 -11.33 11.16
CA SER A 168 9.42 -10.39 10.71
C SER A 168 8.86 -9.09 10.12
N LYS A 169 7.58 -8.78 10.36
CA LYS A 169 6.96 -7.58 9.83
C LYS A 169 7.25 -6.36 10.70
N ILE A 170 7.25 -5.20 10.04
CA ILE A 170 7.36 -3.90 10.69
C ILE A 170 6.00 -3.20 10.59
N LEU A 171 5.46 -2.77 11.73
CA LEU A 171 4.25 -1.95 11.82
C LEU A 171 4.62 -0.55 12.31
N VAL A 172 3.97 0.47 11.74
CA VAL A 172 4.13 1.86 12.18
C VAL A 172 3.48 2.04 13.56
N CYS A 173 2.26 1.53 13.71
CA CYS A 173 1.44 1.70 14.91
C CYS A 173 0.65 0.43 15.22
N PHE A 174 0.45 0.13 16.52
CA PHE A 174 -0.58 -0.82 16.96
C PHE A 174 -1.88 -0.05 17.25
N ASN A 175 -2.57 0.36 16.18
CA ASN A 175 -3.76 1.22 16.24
C ASN A 175 -5.01 0.50 16.80
N ASP A 176 -6.10 1.24 16.96
CA ASP A 176 -7.34 0.71 17.57
C ASP A 176 -7.99 -0.40 16.73
N GLU A 177 -7.87 -0.34 15.40
CA GLU A 177 -8.39 -1.38 14.50
C GLU A 177 -7.62 -2.70 14.69
N LEU A 178 -6.29 -2.63 14.74
CA LEU A 178 -5.42 -3.78 15.01
C LEU A 178 -5.67 -4.36 16.40
N LEU A 179 -5.83 -3.53 17.43
CA LEU A 179 -6.18 -4.00 18.77
C LEU A 179 -7.52 -4.73 18.78
N ALA A 180 -8.54 -4.15 18.15
CA ALA A 180 -9.87 -4.76 18.07
C ALA A 180 -9.85 -6.09 17.30
N ALA A 181 -9.15 -6.15 16.17
CA ALA A 181 -8.96 -7.37 15.39
C ALA A 181 -8.22 -8.44 16.20
N PHE A 182 -7.13 -8.06 16.89
CA PHE A 182 -6.33 -8.97 17.69
C PHE A 182 -7.14 -9.56 18.84
N LEU A 183 -7.83 -8.74 19.63
CA LEU A 183 -8.66 -9.20 20.74
C LEU A 183 -9.82 -10.09 20.27
N SER A 184 -10.43 -9.76 19.13
CA SER A 184 -11.51 -10.55 18.54
C SER A 184 -11.03 -11.94 18.12
N ALA A 185 -9.86 -12.03 17.47
CA ALA A 185 -9.25 -13.29 17.08
C ALA A 185 -8.78 -14.10 18.31
N TYR A 186 -8.10 -13.45 19.25
CA TYR A 186 -7.55 -14.07 20.46
C TYR A 186 -8.63 -14.74 21.31
N LYS A 187 -9.80 -14.10 21.47
CA LYS A 187 -10.94 -14.66 22.23
C LYS A 187 -11.56 -15.90 21.60
N LYS A 188 -11.45 -16.05 20.28
CA LYS A 188 -12.00 -17.20 19.53
C LYS A 188 -11.01 -18.36 19.44
N ALA A 189 -9.72 -18.04 19.54
CA ALA A 189 -8.62 -18.98 19.43
C ALA A 189 -8.54 -19.94 20.62
N ASN A 190 -8.02 -21.14 20.38
CA ASN A 190 -7.64 -22.05 21.46
C ASN A 190 -6.34 -21.60 22.15
N ILE A 191 -6.00 -22.21 23.29
CA ILE A 191 -4.83 -21.84 24.11
C ILE A 191 -3.51 -21.86 23.31
N SER A 192 -3.32 -22.84 22.42
CA SER A 192 -2.11 -22.94 21.60
C SER A 192 -2.04 -21.82 20.56
N GLU A 193 -3.15 -21.52 19.92
CA GLU A 193 -3.26 -20.42 18.94
C GLU A 193 -3.06 -19.06 19.61
N GLN A 194 -3.65 -18.84 20.79
CA GLN A 194 -3.44 -17.63 21.59
C GLN A 194 -1.96 -17.39 21.92
N GLN A 195 -1.26 -18.44 22.34
CA GLN A 195 0.18 -18.36 22.61
C GLN A 195 0.98 -18.03 21.33
N GLU A 196 0.61 -18.61 20.19
CA GLU A 196 1.28 -18.31 18.91
C GLU A 196 1.02 -16.86 18.47
N MET A 197 -0.21 -16.36 18.58
CA MET A 197 -0.56 -14.97 18.28
C MET A 197 0.25 -13.97 19.11
N LEU A 198 0.40 -14.22 20.41
CA LEU A 198 1.22 -13.38 21.30
C LEU A 198 2.71 -13.47 20.95
N THR A 199 3.18 -14.66 20.57
CA THR A 199 4.57 -14.85 20.11
C THR A 199 4.83 -14.05 18.84
N ILE A 200 3.91 -14.07 17.88
CA ILE A 200 3.98 -13.27 16.66
C ILE A 200 3.99 -11.78 16.99
N LEU A 201 3.04 -11.30 17.81
CA LEU A 201 2.98 -9.88 18.22
C LEU A 201 4.27 -9.42 18.91
N LYS A 202 4.91 -10.30 19.68
CA LYS A 202 6.20 -10.02 20.33
C LYS A 202 7.36 -9.89 19.35
N GLU A 203 7.31 -10.62 18.24
CA GLU A 203 8.35 -10.61 17.22
C GLU A 203 8.18 -9.48 16.20
N ILE A 204 6.95 -9.01 15.98
CA ILE A 204 6.67 -7.80 15.19
C ILE A 204 7.51 -6.63 15.71
N SER A 205 8.15 -5.95 14.76
CA SER A 205 8.89 -4.73 15.04
C SER A 205 7.98 -3.52 14.91
N PHE A 206 8.03 -2.63 15.89
CA PHE A 206 7.49 -1.27 15.75
C PHE A 206 8.60 -0.28 15.39
N ARG A 207 9.78 -0.78 14.98
CA ARG A 207 10.96 0.00 14.63
C ARG A 207 11.50 -0.35 13.25
N GLY A 208 12.04 0.67 12.59
CA GLY A 208 12.87 0.53 11.42
C GLY A 208 12.20 0.90 10.10
N GLY A 209 13.04 1.33 9.17
CA GLY A 209 12.74 1.69 7.78
C GLY A 209 12.54 3.20 7.55
N ALA A 210 12.10 3.56 6.35
CA ALA A 210 12.17 4.93 5.81
C ALA A 210 11.12 5.92 6.35
N VAL A 211 10.09 5.44 7.06
CA VAL A 211 9.03 6.30 7.60
C VAL A 211 9.29 6.51 9.08
N GLU A 212 9.54 7.78 9.45
CA GLU A 212 9.60 8.18 10.86
C GLU A 212 8.21 8.06 11.48
N ARG A 213 8.13 7.40 12.64
CA ARG A 213 6.94 7.41 13.47
C ARG A 213 6.82 8.77 14.13
N ASP A 214 5.65 9.37 14.10
CA ASP A 214 5.41 10.56 14.89
C ASP A 214 5.16 10.21 16.38
N GLU A 215 5.09 11.24 17.22
CA GLU A 215 4.80 11.07 18.65
C GLU A 215 3.41 10.47 18.88
N THR A 216 2.47 10.73 17.97
CA THR A 216 1.09 10.23 18.01
C THR A 216 1.07 8.71 17.85
N ASP A 217 1.74 8.16 16.84
CA ASP A 217 1.82 6.72 16.57
C ASP A 217 2.43 5.96 17.74
N THR A 218 3.46 6.55 18.35
CA THR A 218 4.13 6.00 19.54
C THR A 218 3.18 5.95 20.72
N GLU A 219 2.46 7.04 20.97
CA GLU A 219 1.51 7.16 22.08
C GLU A 219 0.28 6.26 21.91
N VAL A 220 -0.23 6.13 20.68
CA VAL A 220 -1.34 5.21 20.35
C VAL A 220 -0.91 3.77 20.59
N THR A 221 0.25 3.37 20.10
CA THR A 221 0.78 2.01 20.32
C THR A 221 0.95 1.72 21.82
N ARG A 222 1.50 2.67 22.57
CA ARG A 222 1.66 2.56 24.03
C ARG A 222 0.31 2.33 24.72
N LYS A 223 -0.68 3.16 24.43
CA LYS A 223 -2.04 3.05 24.99
C LYS A 223 -2.70 1.73 24.62
N ASN A 224 -2.51 1.23 23.41
CA ASN A 224 -3.17 0.01 22.95
C ASN A 224 -2.53 -1.27 23.48
N LEU A 225 -1.21 -1.28 23.70
CA LEU A 225 -0.56 -2.36 24.45
C LEU A 225 -1.01 -2.38 25.91
N GLU A 226 -1.23 -1.21 26.53
CA GLU A 226 -1.80 -1.10 27.88
C GLU A 226 -3.26 -1.59 27.95
N LYS A 227 -4.10 -1.25 26.95
CA LYS A 227 -5.45 -1.81 26.83
C LYS A 227 -5.43 -3.34 26.67
N LEU A 228 -4.51 -3.88 25.87
CA LEU A 228 -4.33 -5.32 25.70
C LEU A 228 -3.95 -6.00 27.01
N GLU A 229 -2.98 -5.43 27.75
CA GLU A 229 -2.58 -5.92 29.06
C GLU A 229 -3.76 -5.96 30.04
N ASN A 230 -4.53 -4.88 30.13
CA ASN A 230 -5.70 -4.78 31.00
C ASN A 230 -6.78 -5.80 30.63
N ALA A 231 -7.00 -6.03 29.33
CA ALA A 231 -7.95 -7.04 28.85
C ALA A 231 -7.56 -8.45 29.29
N LEU A 232 -6.29 -8.83 29.16
CA LEU A 232 -5.80 -10.14 29.60
C LEU A 232 -5.76 -10.26 31.12
N ASN A 233 -5.46 -9.19 31.86
CA ASN A 233 -5.50 -9.20 33.31
C ASN A 233 -6.92 -9.50 33.83
N SER A 234 -7.94 -8.87 33.22
CA SER A 234 -9.34 -9.16 33.56
C SER A 234 -9.71 -10.63 33.31
N GLU A 235 -9.22 -11.25 32.24
CA GLU A 235 -9.43 -12.69 32.00
C GLU A 235 -8.82 -13.57 33.10
N VAL A 236 -7.63 -13.22 33.61
CA VAL A 236 -6.98 -13.93 34.72
C VAL A 236 -7.80 -13.84 36.02
N GLU A 237 -8.34 -12.66 36.32
CA GLU A 237 -9.11 -12.40 37.55
C GLU A 237 -10.44 -13.17 37.56
N HIS A 238 -11.11 -13.26 36.41
CA HIS A 238 -12.44 -13.87 36.30
C HIS A 238 -12.42 -15.38 35.97
N THR A 239 -11.27 -15.94 35.61
CA THR A 239 -11.16 -17.38 35.32
C THR A 239 -11.04 -18.21 36.60
N SER A 240 -12.02 -19.09 36.85
CA SER A 240 -12.02 -20.04 37.96
C SER A 240 -11.33 -21.38 37.66
N ASP A 241 -11.17 -21.71 36.38
CA ASP A 241 -10.47 -22.92 35.93
C ASP A 241 -8.95 -22.77 36.12
N ALA A 242 -8.36 -23.65 36.94
CA ALA A 242 -6.95 -23.56 37.32
C ALA A 242 -5.99 -23.70 36.12
N VAL A 243 -6.33 -24.54 35.13
CA VAL A 243 -5.49 -24.74 33.94
C VAL A 243 -5.58 -23.53 33.03
N LYS A 244 -6.79 -23.03 32.76
CA LYS A 244 -6.97 -21.81 31.96
C LYS A 244 -6.32 -20.61 32.63
N LYS A 245 -6.43 -20.50 33.96
CA LYS A 245 -5.78 -19.43 34.73
C LYS A 245 -4.25 -19.50 34.64
N PHE A 246 -3.65 -20.69 34.63
CA PHE A 246 -2.22 -20.84 34.41
C PHE A 246 -1.78 -20.27 33.05
N TYR A 247 -2.48 -20.62 31.96
CA TYR A 247 -2.17 -20.10 30.63
C TYR A 247 -2.44 -18.60 30.50
N ALA A 248 -3.56 -18.11 31.04
CA ALA A 248 -3.89 -16.69 31.02
C ALA A 248 -2.81 -15.84 31.73
N ASN A 249 -2.27 -16.31 32.86
CA ASN A 249 -1.13 -15.65 33.51
C ASN A 249 0.12 -15.61 32.61
N ARG A 250 0.45 -16.71 31.94
CA ARG A 250 1.59 -16.77 31.01
C ARG A 250 1.41 -15.83 29.81
N HIS A 251 0.20 -15.73 29.30
CA HIS A 251 -0.16 -14.81 28.23
C HIS A 251 -0.02 -13.35 28.68
N LEU A 252 -0.51 -13.01 29.88
CA LEU A 252 -0.35 -11.69 30.48
C LEU A 252 1.13 -11.30 30.64
N GLU A 253 1.97 -12.21 31.14
CA GLU A 253 3.42 -11.97 31.25
C GLU A 253 4.07 -11.74 29.88
N THR A 254 3.60 -12.43 28.84
CA THR A 254 4.07 -12.18 27.47
C THR A 254 3.71 -10.76 27.01
N VAL A 255 2.49 -10.28 27.26
CA VAL A 255 2.10 -8.90 26.90
C VAL A 255 2.91 -7.86 27.66
N LYS A 256 3.18 -8.07 28.96
CA LYS A 256 4.06 -7.18 29.74
C LYS A 256 5.46 -7.10 29.11
N GLN A 257 6.01 -8.22 28.64
CA GLN A 257 7.29 -8.23 27.93
C GLN A 257 7.23 -7.46 26.61
N ILE A 258 6.13 -7.58 25.84
CA ILE A 258 5.93 -6.82 24.59
C ILE A 258 5.92 -5.32 24.90
N ARG A 259 5.14 -4.91 25.90
CA ARG A 259 5.04 -3.51 26.32
C ARG A 259 6.38 -2.97 26.80
N GLN A 260 7.10 -3.73 27.63
CA GLN A 260 8.44 -3.33 28.11
C GLN A 260 9.43 -3.24 26.96
N LYS A 261 9.43 -4.20 26.03
CA LYS A 261 10.28 -4.17 24.82
C LYS A 261 10.03 -2.89 24.03
N PHE A 262 8.77 -2.50 23.83
CA PHE A 262 8.37 -1.28 23.12
C PHE A 262 8.81 0.00 23.85
N LEU A 263 8.70 0.05 25.19
CA LEU A 263 9.10 1.21 25.99
C LEU A 263 10.63 1.38 26.04
N ASN A 264 11.37 0.29 26.31
CA ASN A 264 12.83 0.30 26.43
C ASN A 264 13.53 0.72 25.16
N THR A 265 12.86 0.58 24.02
CA THR A 265 13.47 0.97 22.79
C THR A 265 13.70 2.50 22.76
N ARG A 266 12.90 3.31 23.46
CA ARG A 266 12.94 4.80 23.46
C ARG A 266 14.21 5.42 24.09
N GLU A 267 15.04 4.63 24.78
CA GLU A 267 16.20 5.11 25.57
C GLU A 267 17.57 5.02 24.86
N MET A 268 17.60 4.70 23.56
CA MET A 268 18.79 4.79 22.68
C MET A 268 18.47 5.55 21.41
#